data_AF-A0AAD3HN17-F1
#
_entry.id   AF-A0AAD3HN17-F1
#
_cell.length_a   1.000
_cell.length_b   1.000
_cell.length_c   1.000
_cell.angle_alpha   90.00
_cell.angle_beta   90.00
_cell.angle_gamma   90.00
#
_symmetry.space_group_name_H-M   'P 1'
#
loop_
_entity.id
_entity.type
_entity.pdbx_description
1 polymer ?
#
loop_
_entity_poly.entity_id
_entity_poly.type
_entity_poly.pdbx_seq_one_letter_code
_entity_poly.pdbx_strand_id
1 'polypeptide(L)'
;LIVLDECHKAKNFVPGKEAGSTKVAAAVLALQERLPRARVLYCSATGVSEVGNMAYMVRMGLWGPGTPFDSFQTFLDSMRRRGVSFLELLAMEMKAEGKYVA
;
A
#
# COMPACT_ATOMS: atom_id res chain seq x y z
N LEU A 1 0.60 -16.56 -7.29
CA LEU A 1 -0.09 -15.76 -6.25
C LEU A 1 0.93 -15.56 -5.14
N ILE A 2 1.15 -14.32 -4.70
CA ILE A 2 1.95 -14.00 -3.50
C ILE A 2 0.95 -13.69 -2.39
N VAL A 3 1.08 -14.37 -1.25
CA VAL A 3 0.31 -14.06 -0.04
C VAL A 3 1.30 -13.54 0.99
N LEU A 4 1.12 -12.28 1.40
CA LEU A 4 1.92 -11.66 2.44
C LEU A 4 1.09 -11.69 3.73
N ASP A 5 1.36 -12.69 4.56
CA ASP A 5 0.76 -12.80 5.88
C ASP A 5 1.48 -11.92 6.90
N GLU A 6 0.71 -11.35 7.83
CA GLU A 6 1.15 -10.32 8.76
C GLU A 6 2.02 -9.22 8.12
N CYS A 7 1.57 -8.74 6.96
CA CYS A 7 2.40 -7.88 6.10
C CYS A 7 2.65 -6.49 6.69
N HIS A 8 2.01 -6.12 7.81
CA HIS A 8 2.35 -4.91 8.57
C HIS A 8 3.83 -4.84 8.99
N LYS A 9 4.55 -5.97 9.01
CA LYS A 9 6.02 -5.99 9.22
C LYS A 9 6.80 -5.25 8.13
N ALA A 10 6.21 -5.02 6.95
CA ALA A 10 6.80 -4.27 5.85
C ALA A 10 6.47 -2.77 5.86
N LYS A 11 5.78 -2.26 6.89
CA LYS A 11 5.28 -0.87 6.96
C LYS A 11 6.36 0.22 6.85
N ASN A 12 7.59 -0.09 7.26
CA ASN A 12 8.70 0.85 7.30
C ASN A 12 9.41 0.89 5.93
N PHE A 13 8.67 1.25 4.89
CA PHE A 13 9.20 1.61 3.57
C PHE A 13 9.10 3.12 3.38
N VAL A 14 10.18 3.76 2.94
CA VAL A 14 10.22 5.18 2.63
C VAL A 14 10.57 5.35 1.14
N PRO A 15 9.59 5.62 0.26
CA PRO A 15 9.84 5.85 -1.15
C PRO A 15 10.89 6.95 -1.37
N GLY A 16 11.87 6.71 -2.24
CA GLY A 16 12.97 7.64 -2.53
C GLY A 16 14.04 7.73 -1.42
N LYS A 17 13.88 7.03 -0.29
CA LYS A 17 14.88 6.93 0.79
C LYS A 17 15.05 5.47 1.22
N GLU A 18 15.44 4.63 0.26
CA GLU A 18 15.58 3.18 0.46
C GLU A 18 16.55 2.82 1.59
N ALA A 19 17.61 3.61 1.80
CA ALA A 19 18.55 3.43 2.92
C ALA A 19 17.90 3.56 4.30
N GLY A 20 16.78 4.29 4.41
CA GLY A 20 15.98 4.40 5.64
C GLY A 20 14.89 3.34 5.77
N SER A 21 14.75 2.44 4.80
CA SER A 21 13.73 1.40 4.80
C SER A 21 14.24 0.11 5.45
N THR A 22 13.32 -0.66 6.04
CA THR A 22 13.70 -1.96 6.61
C THR A 22 14.03 -2.98 5.52
N LYS A 23 14.93 -3.93 5.83
CA LYS A 23 15.27 -5.04 4.92
C LYS A 23 14.04 -5.86 4.52
N VAL A 24 13.08 -6.02 5.44
CA VAL A 24 11.81 -6.72 5.18
C VAL A 24 10.99 -5.98 4.13
N ALA A 25 10.82 -4.66 4.29
CA ALA A 25 10.09 -3.85 3.32
C ALA A 25 10.72 -3.88 1.93
N ALA A 26 12.05 -3.73 1.86
CA ALA A 26 12.79 -3.81 0.60
C ALA A 26 12.65 -5.20 -0.06
N ALA A 27 12.73 -6.28 0.71
CA ALA A 27 12.54 -7.64 0.19
C ALA A 27 11.12 -7.86 -0.34
N VAL A 28 10.10 -7.35 0.35
CA VAL A 28 8.69 -7.43 -0.07
C VAL A 28 8.47 -6.69 -1.39
N LEU A 29 9.07 -5.51 -1.58
CA LEU A 29 8.97 -4.77 -2.84
C LEU A 29 9.72 -5.47 -3.98
N ALA A 30 10.96 -5.88 -3.73
CA ALA A 30 11.75 -6.61 -4.72
C ALA A 30 11.06 -7.91 -5.17
N LEU A 31 10.36 -8.61 -4.25
CA LEU A 31 9.57 -9.79 -4.58
C LEU A 31 8.41 -9.46 -5.55
N GLN A 32 7.70 -8.36 -5.30
CA GLN A 32 6.60 -7.92 -6.15
C GLN A 32 7.06 -7.46 -7.53
N GLU A 33 8.20 -6.77 -7.61
CA GLU A 33 8.82 -6.30 -8.86
C GLU A 33 9.31 -7.47 -9.72
N ARG A 34 9.95 -8.47 -9.11
CA ARG A 34 10.44 -9.67 -9.81
C ARG A 34 9.30 -10.54 -10.36
N LEU A 35 8.08 -10.40 -9.82
CA LEU A 35 6.92 -11.22 -10.18
C LEU A 35 5.75 -10.33 -10.65
N PRO A 36 5.89 -9.60 -11.76
CA PRO A 36 4.89 -8.62 -12.20
C PRO A 36 3.54 -9.28 -12.53
N ARG A 37 3.54 -10.52 -13.04
CA ARG A 37 2.33 -11.28 -13.37
C ARG A 37 1.68 -11.95 -12.15
N ALA A 38 2.33 -11.97 -10.98
CA ALA A 38 1.73 -12.54 -9.80
C ALA A 38 0.66 -11.60 -9.23
N ARG A 39 -0.51 -12.16 -8.90
CA ARG A 39 -1.47 -11.51 -7.99
C ARG A 39 -0.87 -11.44 -6.59
N VAL A 40 -1.19 -10.38 -5.84
CA VAL A 40 -0.71 -10.15 -4.46
C VAL A 40 -1.89 -9.99 -3.52
N LEU A 41 -1.89 -10.74 -2.42
CA LEU A 41 -2.83 -10.60 -1.31
C LEU A 41 -2.06 -10.12 -0.08
N TYR A 42 -2.52 -9.01 0.50
CA TYR A 42 -1.97 -8.41 1.72
C TYR A 42 -2.86 -8.78 2.90
N CYS A 43 -2.39 -9.65 3.78
CA CYS A 43 -3.11 -10.05 4.99
C CYS A 43 -2.48 -9.33 6.19
N SER A 44 -3.28 -8.53 6.89
CA SER A 44 -2.79 -7.81 8.06
C SER A 44 -3.93 -7.34 8.96
N ALA A 45 -3.78 -7.54 10.27
CA ALA A 45 -4.71 -7.02 11.27
C ALA A 45 -4.61 -5.50 11.48
N THR A 46 -3.45 -4.89 11.20
CA THR A 46 -3.15 -3.47 11.54
C THR A 46 -2.53 -2.69 10.38
N GLY A 47 -2.40 -3.30 9.19
CA GLY A 47 -1.59 -2.76 8.09
C GLY A 47 -2.08 -1.41 7.54
N VAL A 48 -3.33 -1.04 7.81
CA VAL A 48 -4.00 0.17 7.28
C VAL A 48 -4.32 1.18 8.40
N SER A 49 -3.82 0.97 9.63
CA SER A 49 -4.09 1.91 10.75
C SER A 49 -3.57 3.32 10.49
N GLU A 50 -2.49 3.46 9.72
CA GLU A 50 -2.02 4.74 9.19
C GLU A 50 -1.70 4.60 7.71
N VAL A 51 -2.17 5.54 6.90
CA VAL A 51 -1.94 5.55 5.44
C VAL A 51 -0.45 5.52 5.07
N GLY A 52 0.40 6.16 5.88
CA GLY A 52 1.85 6.17 5.68
C GLY A 52 2.47 4.77 5.66
N ASN A 53 1.86 3.82 6.37
CA ASN A 53 2.34 2.45 6.46
C ASN A 53 1.98 1.62 5.22
N MET A 54 1.15 2.12 4.31
CA MET A 54 0.71 1.39 3.12
C MET A 54 1.72 1.43 1.96
N ALA A 55 2.85 2.12 2.11
CA ALA A 55 3.79 2.35 1.02
C ALA A 55 4.30 1.07 0.32
N TYR A 56 4.33 -0.07 1.02
CA TYR A 56 4.73 -1.36 0.45
C TYR A 56 3.61 -2.06 -0.36
N MET A 57 2.37 -1.59 -0.25
CA MET A 57 1.18 -2.15 -0.92
C MET A 57 1.00 -1.63 -2.36
N VAL A 58 2.10 -1.54 -3.11
CA VAL A 58 2.17 -0.89 -4.43
C VAL A 58 1.26 -1.54 -5.48
N ARG A 59 0.84 -2.80 -5.27
CA ARG A 59 -0.04 -3.54 -6.19
C ARG A 59 -1.54 -3.30 -6.00
N MET A 60 -1.94 -2.47 -5.03
CA MET A 60 -3.35 -2.13 -4.80
C MET A 60 -3.92 -1.17 -5.86
N GLY A 61 -3.05 -0.52 -6.64
CA GLY A 61 -3.48 0.43 -7.67
C GLY A 61 -4.08 1.71 -7.09
N LEU A 62 -3.59 2.15 -5.94
CA LEU A 62 -4.01 3.40 -5.28
C LEU A 62 -3.18 4.61 -5.75
N TRP A 63 -2.02 4.37 -6.34
CA TRP A 63 -1.14 5.37 -6.93
C TRP A 63 -0.38 4.75 -8.11
N GLY A 64 0.25 5.60 -8.92
CA GLY A 64 0.98 5.22 -10.12
C GLY A 64 0.14 5.35 -11.41
N PRO A 65 0.66 4.84 -12.53
CA PRO A 65 0.03 4.99 -13.84
C PRO A 65 -1.42 4.49 -13.88
N GLY A 66 -2.32 5.30 -14.45
CA GLY A 66 -3.75 4.96 -14.55
C GLY A 66 -4.56 5.23 -13.27
N THR A 67 -3.96 5.87 -12.26
CA THR A 67 -4.65 6.29 -11.03
C THR A 67 -4.67 7.82 -10.90
N PRO A 68 -5.55 8.40 -10.05
CA PRO A 68 -5.56 9.85 -9.80
C PRO A 68 -4.30 10.40 -9.10
N PHE A 69 -3.44 9.51 -8.57
CA PHE A 69 -2.25 9.88 -7.81
C PHE A 69 -1.00 9.37 -8.53
N ASP A 70 -0.14 10.27 -8.97
CA ASP A 70 1.10 9.94 -9.69
C ASP A 70 2.10 9.13 -8.83
N SER A 71 2.14 9.42 -7.52
CA SER A 71 3.07 8.81 -6.57
C SER A 71 2.42 8.55 -5.21
N PHE A 72 3.07 7.71 -4.40
CA PHE A 72 2.66 7.47 -3.02
C PHE A 72 2.66 8.77 -2.19
N GLN A 73 3.59 9.69 -2.44
CA GLN A 73 3.67 10.95 -1.71
C GLN A 73 2.45 11.82 -1.97
N THR A 74 2.04 11.97 -3.23
CA THR A 74 0.84 12.73 -3.61
C THR A 74 -0.43 12.10 -3.05
N PHE A 75 -0.51 10.77 -3.07
CA PHE A 75 -1.59 10.02 -2.41
C PHE A 75 -1.63 10.31 -0.91
N LEU A 76 -0.50 10.16 -0.21
CA LEU A 76 -0.39 10.39 1.24
C LEU A 76 -0.78 11.82 1.63
N ASP A 77 -0.30 12.81 0.87
CA ASP A 77 -0.61 14.22 1.12
C ASP A 77 -2.08 14.54 0.91
N SER A 78 -2.71 13.93 -0.12
CA SER A 78 -4.15 14.06 -0.34
C SER A 78 -4.96 13.45 0.81
N MET A 79 -4.59 12.24 1.26
CA MET A 79 -5.25 11.60 2.40
C MET A 79 -5.15 12.44 3.68
N ARG A 80 -3.96 13.01 3.95
CA ARG A 80 -3.74 13.85 5.14
C ARG A 80 -4.53 15.15 5.11
N ARG A 81 -4.67 15.78 3.94
CA ARG A 81 -5.42 17.04 3.78
C ARG A 81 -6.93 16.85 3.93
N ARG A 82 -7.47 15.71 3.50
CA ARG A 82 -8.92 15.44 3.47
C ARG A 82 -9.45 14.78 4.74
N GLY A 83 -8.57 14.31 5.62
CA GLY A 83 -8.92 13.80 6.95
C GLY A 83 -9.59 12.41 6.92
N VAL A 84 -10.13 12.01 8.07
CA VAL A 84 -10.63 10.64 8.34
C VAL A 84 -11.81 10.26 7.43
N SER A 85 -12.72 11.19 7.14
CA SER A 85 -13.88 10.93 6.28
C SER A 85 -13.50 10.47 4.87
N PHE A 86 -12.34 10.91 4.36
CA PHE A 86 -11.86 10.47 3.06
C PHE A 86 -11.22 9.07 3.11
N LEU A 87 -10.65 8.68 4.25
CA LEU A 87 -10.15 7.32 4.47
C LEU A 87 -11.29 6.30 4.51
N GLU A 88 -12.42 6.68 5.10
CA GLU A 88 -13.64 5.86 5.08
C GLU A 88 -14.15 5.69 3.65
N LEU A 89 -14.19 6.77 2.85
CA LEU A 89 -14.57 6.70 1.44
C LEU A 89 -13.64 5.79 0.63
N LEU A 90 -12.32 5.92 0.85
CA LEU A 90 -11.33 5.06 0.22
C LEU A 90 -11.55 3.59 0.59
N ALA A 91 -11.78 3.29 1.86
CA ALA A 91 -12.07 1.93 2.31
C ALA A 91 -13.37 1.38 1.68
N MET A 92 -14.39 2.22 1.53
CA MET A 92 -15.64 1.86 0.84
C MET A 92 -15.42 1.56 -0.64
N GLU A 93 -14.67 2.40 -1.37
CA GLU A 93 -14.29 2.14 -2.77
C GLU A 93 -13.49 0.84 -2.89
N MET A 94 -12.47 0.66 -2.06
CA MET A 94 -11.65 -0.55 -2.06
C MET A 94 -12.49 -1.81 -1.80
N LYS A 95 -13.51 -1.72 -0.93
CA LYS A 95 -14.45 -2.81 -0.68
C LYS A 95 -15.36 -3.06 -1.88
N ALA A 96 -15.90 -2.01 -2.50
CA ALA A 96 -16.76 -2.11 -3.68
C ALA A 96 -16.05 -2.72 -4.88
N GLU A 97 -14.75 -2.41 -5.05
CA GLU A 97 -13.88 -2.99 -6.09
C GLU A 97 -13.38 -4.41 -5.76
N GLY A 98 -13.72 -4.94 -4.57
CA GLY A 98 -13.23 -6.25 -4.11
C GLY A 98 -11.73 -6.28 -3.79
N LYS A 99 -11.08 -5.11 -3.67
CA LYS A 99 -9.68 -4.98 -3.27
C LYS A 99 -9.50 -5.11 -1.75
N TYR A 100 -10.53 -4.81 -0.98
CA TYR A 100 -10.54 -4.87 0.47
C TYR A 100 -11.64 -5.80 0.98
N VAL A 101 -11.23 -6.75 1.80
CA VAL A 101 -12.11 -7.66 2.55
C VAL A 101 -11.72 -7.54 4.01
N ALA A 102 -12.70 -7.20 4.85
CA ALA A 102 -12.57 -7.04 6.29
C ALA A 102 -13.56 -7.97 6.99
#